data_AF-A0A367IT81-F1
#
_entry.id   AF-A0A367IT81-F1
#
_cell.length_a   1.000
_cell.length_b   1.000
_cell.length_c   1.000
_cell.angle_alpha   90.00
_cell.angle_beta   90.00
_cell.angle_gamma   90.00
#
_symmetry.space_group_name_H-M   'P 1'
#
loop_
_entity.id
_entity.type
_entity.pdbx_description
1 polymer ?
#
loop_
_entity_poly.entity_id
_entity_poly.type
_entity_poly.pdbx_seq_one_letter_code
_entity_poly.pdbx_strand_id
1 'polypeptide(L)'
;MTSNNFENIQVGTGEDLITLTRWVIAQQQDVPEATGDLTLLLTAIQFGCKFVASKVKQAGLINLLGLTGAANVQGEDVKKLDILANDIFRNALIGSGKACLLVSEEDENAMIIENKDQRGKYVVTFDPLDGSSNIDCGVSIGTIFGIFKVKDESNPNISDCIRSGRELVASGYCMYGSYCEMILSVGNGVNGFTLDPSIGEFIMTHPNIRLPPHGKIYSVNEGNHKYFDEPCKKYVEHVKQKYTARYVGSMVSDIHRTLLYGGIFGYPADSKSTKGKLRILYEVFPMAFLIEQAGGKATTGTKDCLDLIPEHIHDRSGIWLGSKEDVEELESFYK
;
A
#
# COMPACT_ATOMS: atom_id res chain seq x y z
N MET A 1 -7.09 -19.09 24.01
CA MET A 1 -8.11 -18.35 23.25
C MET A 1 -8.42 -17.09 24.04
N THR A 2 -7.57 -16.09 23.92
CA THR A 2 -7.79 -14.76 24.48
C THR A 2 -8.77 -14.05 23.56
N SER A 3 -9.92 -13.66 24.11
CA SER A 3 -10.92 -12.85 23.42
C SER A 3 -10.27 -11.53 22.99
N ASN A 4 -10.28 -11.24 21.68
CA ASN A 4 -9.93 -9.92 21.17
C ASN A 4 -10.80 -8.87 21.87
N ASN A 5 -10.21 -8.00 22.69
CA ASN A 5 -10.94 -6.94 23.40
C ASN A 5 -11.63 -5.91 22.47
N PHE A 6 -11.43 -6.03 21.15
CA PHE A 6 -11.92 -5.10 20.14
C PHE A 6 -12.97 -5.72 19.19
N GLU A 7 -13.31 -7.02 19.32
CA GLU A 7 -14.35 -7.65 18.47
C GLU A 7 -15.76 -7.08 18.71
N ASN A 8 -16.01 -6.51 19.89
CA ASN A 8 -17.31 -5.96 20.28
C ASN A 8 -17.38 -4.43 20.24
N ILE A 9 -16.42 -3.77 19.60
CA ILE A 9 -16.40 -2.32 19.54
C ILE A 9 -17.40 -1.84 18.51
N GLN A 10 -18.46 -1.21 18.99
CA GLN A 10 -19.37 -0.43 18.16
C GLN A 10 -18.67 0.87 17.76
N VAL A 11 -18.28 0.94 16.50
CA VAL A 11 -17.65 2.12 15.90
C VAL A 11 -18.59 3.32 15.99
N GLY A 12 -18.13 4.44 16.54
CA GLY A 12 -18.76 5.75 16.33
C GLY A 12 -20.11 5.99 17.02
N THR A 13 -20.53 5.17 17.99
CA THR A 13 -21.68 5.48 18.85
C THR A 13 -21.22 5.79 20.27
N GLY A 14 -21.10 7.08 20.61
CA GLY A 14 -20.77 7.56 21.96
C GLY A 14 -19.46 8.34 22.06
N GLU A 15 -18.97 8.51 23.28
CA GLU A 15 -17.76 9.29 23.62
C GLU A 15 -16.44 8.49 23.46
N ASP A 16 -16.51 7.21 23.10
CA ASP A 16 -15.34 6.31 23.02
C ASP A 16 -14.75 6.23 21.60
N LEU A 17 -13.94 7.23 21.23
CA LEU A 17 -13.20 7.25 19.96
C LEU A 17 -11.94 6.39 20.03
N ILE A 18 -11.72 5.56 19.00
CA ILE A 18 -10.53 4.71 18.90
C ILE A 18 -9.59 5.29 17.85
N THR A 19 -8.52 5.91 18.33
CA THR A 19 -7.45 6.38 17.46
C THR A 19 -6.63 5.20 16.94
N LEU A 20 -5.98 5.38 15.79
CA LEU A 20 -5.04 4.41 15.25
C LEU A 20 -3.96 4.07 16.28
N THR A 21 -3.39 5.08 16.93
CA THR A 21 -2.39 4.89 17.99
C THR A 21 -2.91 4.04 19.15
N ARG A 22 -4.13 4.29 19.63
CA ARG A 22 -4.77 3.46 20.68
C ARG A 22 -4.96 2.03 20.20
N TRP A 23 -5.43 1.84 18.97
CA TRP A 23 -5.62 0.51 18.41
C TRP A 23 -4.29 -0.26 18.29
N VAL A 24 -3.23 0.37 17.78
CA VAL A 24 -1.90 -0.28 17.66
C VAL A 24 -1.33 -0.64 19.03
N ILE A 25 -1.46 0.23 20.04
CA ILE A 25 -1.04 -0.07 21.43
C ILE A 25 -1.80 -1.29 21.96
N ALA A 26 -3.08 -1.42 21.66
CA ALA A 26 -3.84 -2.60 22.06
C ALA A 26 -3.37 -3.87 21.34
N GLN A 27 -3.13 -3.81 20.03
CA GLN A 27 -2.57 -4.95 19.28
C GLN A 27 -1.21 -5.39 19.83
N GLN A 28 -0.39 -4.44 20.27
CA GLN A 28 0.91 -4.72 20.90
C GLN A 28 0.76 -5.54 22.19
N GLN A 29 -0.29 -5.30 22.99
CA GLN A 29 -0.50 -6.00 24.26
C GLN A 29 -0.79 -7.50 24.07
N ASP A 30 -1.28 -7.89 22.89
CA ASP A 30 -1.57 -9.28 22.54
C ASP A 30 -0.33 -10.05 22.05
N VAL A 31 0.82 -9.37 21.89
CA VAL A 31 2.09 -9.96 21.41
C VAL A 31 3.16 -9.85 22.51
N PRO A 32 3.43 -10.94 23.27
CA PRO A 32 4.32 -10.90 24.44
C PRO A 32 5.73 -10.36 24.17
N GLU A 33 6.28 -10.60 22.99
CA GLU A 33 7.61 -10.14 22.57
C GLU A 33 7.64 -8.70 22.01
N ALA A 34 6.49 -8.03 21.91
CA ALA A 34 6.42 -6.71 21.30
C ALA A 34 6.91 -5.60 22.26
N THR A 35 8.05 -5.01 21.91
CA THR A 35 8.71 -3.94 22.67
C THR A 35 8.09 -2.54 22.47
N GLY A 36 7.16 -2.39 21.52
CA GLY A 36 6.58 -1.11 21.11
C GLY A 36 7.34 -0.38 19.99
N ASP A 37 8.39 -0.99 19.44
CA ASP A 37 9.14 -0.41 18.32
C ASP A 37 8.27 -0.23 17.06
N LEU A 38 7.39 -1.20 16.75
CA LEU A 38 6.46 -1.08 15.61
C LEU A 38 5.44 0.05 15.84
N THR A 39 4.98 0.23 17.08
CA THR A 39 4.04 1.31 17.46
C THR A 39 4.65 2.69 17.19
N LEU A 40 5.91 2.88 17.55
CA LEU A 40 6.64 4.13 17.30
C LEU A 40 6.89 4.35 15.80
N LEU A 41 7.24 3.29 15.06
CA LEU A 41 7.40 3.35 13.61
C LEU A 41 6.09 3.73 12.89
N LEU A 42 4.97 3.10 13.27
CA LEU A 42 3.64 3.41 12.72
C LEU A 42 3.21 4.84 13.07
N THR A 43 3.62 5.38 14.22
CA THR A 43 3.38 6.79 14.57
C THR A 43 4.14 7.74 13.62
N ALA A 44 5.36 7.39 13.22
CA ALA A 44 6.11 8.15 12.22
C ALA A 44 5.45 8.10 10.83
N ILE A 45 4.92 6.93 10.44
CA ILE A 45 4.15 6.77 9.19
C ILE A 45 2.87 7.63 9.24
N GLN A 46 2.11 7.59 10.34
CA GLN A 46 0.95 8.45 10.53
C GLN A 46 1.30 9.93 10.36
N PHE A 47 2.41 10.38 10.93
CA PHE A 47 2.88 11.75 10.76
C PHE A 47 3.15 12.10 9.29
N GLY A 48 3.88 11.25 8.56
CA GLY A 48 4.12 11.41 7.13
C GLY A 48 2.81 11.53 6.33
N CYS A 49 1.86 10.63 6.58
CA CYS A 49 0.56 10.66 5.93
C CYS A 49 -0.26 11.93 6.24
N LYS A 50 -0.27 12.39 7.50
CA LYS A 50 -0.94 13.65 7.88
C LYS A 50 -0.31 14.85 7.19
N PHE A 51 1.02 14.87 7.08
CA PHE A 51 1.74 15.92 6.38
C PHE A 51 1.39 15.94 4.89
N VAL A 52 1.50 14.80 4.21
CA VAL A 52 1.17 14.69 2.78
C VAL A 52 -0.30 15.06 2.54
N ALA A 53 -1.24 14.55 3.34
CA ALA A 53 -2.65 14.90 3.24
C ALA A 53 -2.91 16.42 3.33
N SER A 54 -2.16 17.12 4.19
CA SER A 54 -2.24 18.58 4.32
C SER A 54 -1.70 19.30 3.07
N LYS A 55 -0.60 18.80 2.49
CA LYS A 55 0.02 19.39 1.29
C LYS A 55 -0.77 19.13 0.02
N VAL A 56 -1.30 17.92 -0.16
CA VAL A 56 -2.17 17.56 -1.29
C VAL A 56 -3.38 18.48 -1.37
N LYS A 57 -4.07 18.73 -0.24
CA LYS A 57 -5.22 19.66 -0.17
C LYS A 57 -4.89 21.10 -0.56
N GLN A 58 -3.62 21.49 -0.45
CA GLN A 58 -3.15 22.85 -0.74
C GLN A 58 -2.37 22.93 -2.06
N ALA A 59 -2.19 21.82 -2.78
CA ALA A 59 -1.19 21.74 -3.85
C ALA A 59 -1.36 22.82 -4.93
N GLY A 60 -2.61 23.09 -5.33
CA GLY A 60 -2.95 24.15 -6.29
C GLY A 60 -2.82 25.58 -5.76
N LEU A 61 -2.84 25.79 -4.44
CA LEU A 61 -2.71 27.11 -3.82
C LEU A 61 -1.24 27.53 -3.63
N ILE A 62 -0.36 26.59 -3.30
CA ILE A 62 1.04 26.86 -2.92
C ILE A 62 2.05 26.49 -4.02
N ASN A 63 1.61 26.42 -5.28
CA ASN A 63 2.45 26.13 -6.45
C ASN A 63 3.31 24.85 -6.31
N LEU A 64 2.73 23.84 -5.65
CA LEU A 64 3.30 22.49 -5.55
C LEU A 64 2.92 21.62 -6.75
N LEU A 65 2.05 22.12 -7.63
CA LEU A 65 1.74 21.51 -8.91
C LEU A 65 2.89 21.72 -9.91
N GLY A 66 3.06 20.75 -10.80
CA GLY A 66 4.04 20.79 -11.88
C GLY A 66 5.39 20.13 -11.56
N LEU A 67 6.20 20.06 -12.62
CA LEU A 67 7.45 19.32 -12.65
C LEU A 67 8.60 20.09 -11.99
N THR A 68 9.52 19.34 -11.41
CA THR A 68 10.80 19.86 -10.89
C THR A 68 11.83 20.08 -12.01
N GLY A 69 11.59 19.49 -13.19
CA GLY A 69 12.55 19.41 -14.29
C GLY A 69 13.52 18.23 -14.18
N ALA A 70 13.40 17.41 -13.14
CA ALA A 70 14.13 16.15 -12.97
C ALA A 70 13.24 14.94 -13.35
N ALA A 71 13.87 13.87 -13.84
CA ALA A 71 13.25 12.56 -13.98
C ALA A 71 13.77 11.63 -12.87
N ASN A 72 12.89 10.80 -12.30
CA ASN A 72 13.32 9.83 -11.30
C ASN A 72 14.06 8.66 -11.98
N VAL A 73 14.55 7.73 -11.16
CA VAL A 73 15.32 6.53 -11.58
C VAL A 73 14.53 5.59 -12.50
N GLN A 74 13.24 5.86 -12.64
CA GLN A 74 12.27 5.08 -13.39
C GLN A 74 11.85 5.79 -14.68
N GLY A 75 12.41 6.97 -14.96
CA GLY A 75 12.15 7.78 -16.14
C GLY A 75 10.82 8.53 -16.11
N GLU A 76 10.19 8.68 -14.94
CA GLU A 76 8.96 9.44 -14.75
C GLU A 76 9.30 10.88 -14.30
N ASP A 77 8.55 11.88 -14.79
CA ASP A 77 8.79 13.29 -14.46
C ASP A 77 8.45 13.55 -12.98
N VAL A 78 9.43 14.01 -12.20
CA VAL A 78 9.28 14.19 -10.75
C VAL A 78 8.51 15.47 -10.46
N LYS A 79 7.39 15.37 -9.75
CA LYS A 79 6.64 16.52 -9.25
C LYS A 79 7.24 16.98 -7.93
N LYS A 80 7.07 18.27 -7.63
CA LYS A 80 7.61 18.86 -6.39
C LYS A 80 7.06 18.17 -5.13
N LEU A 81 5.82 17.68 -5.23
CA LEU A 81 5.16 16.99 -4.12
C LEU A 81 5.76 15.61 -3.86
N ASP A 82 6.28 14.91 -4.88
CA ASP A 82 6.93 13.60 -4.74
C ASP A 82 8.21 13.72 -3.89
N ILE A 83 9.07 14.70 -4.21
CA ILE A 83 10.30 14.98 -3.44
C ILE A 83 9.94 15.33 -1.99
N LEU A 84 8.95 16.21 -1.81
CA LEU A 84 8.53 16.64 -0.47
C LEU A 84 7.95 15.48 0.35
N ALA A 85 7.17 14.60 -0.28
CA ALA A 85 6.62 13.40 0.33
C ALA A 85 7.75 12.41 0.69
N ASN A 86 8.71 12.18 -0.20
CA ASN A 86 9.86 11.33 0.07
C ASN A 86 10.67 11.84 1.27
N ASP A 87 11.03 13.13 1.27
CA ASP A 87 11.82 13.73 2.34
C ASP A 87 11.13 13.69 3.70
N ILE A 88 9.82 13.93 3.77
CA ILE A 88 9.09 13.86 5.04
C ILE A 88 9.06 12.43 5.59
N PHE A 89 8.86 11.43 4.72
CA PHE A 89 8.86 10.02 5.13
C PHE A 89 10.26 9.59 5.59
N ARG A 90 11.30 9.89 4.82
CA ARG A 90 12.69 9.57 5.20
C ARG A 90 13.03 10.15 6.56
N ASN A 91 12.77 11.43 6.77
CA ASN A 91 13.08 12.11 8.03
C ASN A 91 12.27 11.57 9.20
N ALA A 92 10.97 11.29 9.01
CA ALA A 92 10.12 10.74 10.06
C ALA A 92 10.53 9.31 10.44
N LEU A 93 10.81 8.46 9.44
CA LEU A 93 11.20 7.06 9.65
C LEU A 93 12.59 6.96 10.31
N ILE A 94 13.57 7.75 9.88
CA ILE A 94 14.88 7.83 10.54
C ILE A 94 14.72 8.39 11.96
N GLY A 95 13.95 9.48 12.12
CA GLY A 95 13.70 10.14 13.40
C GLY A 95 12.97 9.26 14.42
N SER A 96 12.23 8.24 13.97
CA SER A 96 11.61 7.25 14.86
C SER A 96 12.65 6.42 15.62
N GLY A 97 13.86 6.27 15.07
CA GLY A 97 14.89 5.37 15.59
C GLY A 97 14.54 3.88 15.44
N LYS A 98 13.51 3.53 14.66
CA LYS A 98 12.97 2.15 14.55
C LYS A 98 13.24 1.48 13.21
N ALA A 99 13.56 2.25 12.18
CA ALA A 99 13.99 1.73 10.89
C ALA A 99 15.51 1.46 10.87
N CYS A 100 15.94 0.54 10.01
CA CYS A 100 17.34 0.30 9.68
C CYS A 100 17.66 0.38 8.20
N LEU A 101 16.65 0.15 7.35
CA LEU A 101 16.77 0.19 5.90
C LEU A 101 15.49 0.79 5.33
N LEU A 102 15.64 1.76 4.43
CA LEU A 102 14.53 2.37 3.71
C LEU A 102 14.68 2.10 2.21
N VAL A 103 13.57 1.76 1.55
CA VAL A 103 13.48 1.67 0.09
C VAL A 103 12.30 2.53 -0.35
N SER A 104 12.59 3.61 -1.06
CA SER A 104 11.58 4.51 -1.61
C SER A 104 11.45 4.29 -3.11
N GLU A 105 10.27 4.56 -3.68
CA GLU A 105 10.11 4.70 -5.13
C GLU A 105 11.06 5.77 -5.71
N GLU A 106 11.25 6.86 -4.96
CA GLU A 106 11.94 8.07 -5.42
C GLU A 106 13.46 8.04 -5.28
N ASP A 107 14.01 7.04 -4.57
CA ASP A 107 15.45 6.90 -4.34
C ASP A 107 16.04 5.76 -5.19
N GLU A 108 17.16 6.01 -5.87
CA GLU A 108 17.85 5.00 -6.71
C GLU A 108 18.40 3.82 -5.90
N ASN A 109 18.83 4.11 -4.68
CA ASN A 109 19.53 3.18 -3.83
C ASN A 109 18.78 3.05 -2.52
N ALA A 110 18.76 1.84 -1.97
CA ALA A 110 18.26 1.62 -0.62
C ALA A 110 19.11 2.40 0.39
N MET A 111 18.47 3.03 1.36
CA MET A 111 19.13 3.79 2.40
C MET A 111 19.32 2.94 3.65
N ILE A 112 20.55 2.52 3.89
CA ILE A 112 20.93 1.89 5.15
C ILE A 112 21.23 2.99 6.17
N ILE A 113 20.59 2.92 7.34
CA ILE A 113 20.86 3.85 8.43
C ILE A 113 22.18 3.42 9.10
N GLU A 114 23.26 4.13 8.80
CA GLU A 114 24.61 3.79 9.26
C GLU A 114 24.80 4.03 10.77
N ASN A 115 24.19 5.10 11.30
CA ASN A 115 24.29 5.43 12.71
C ASN A 115 23.51 4.42 13.56
N LYS A 116 24.24 3.55 14.26
CA LYS A 116 23.68 2.50 15.12
C LYS A 116 22.77 3.03 16.23
N ASP A 117 23.01 4.26 16.71
CA ASP A 117 22.20 4.87 17.78
C ASP A 117 20.84 5.40 17.26
N GLN A 118 20.71 5.58 15.94
CA GLN A 118 19.48 6.02 15.27
C GLN A 118 18.78 4.87 14.54
N ARG A 119 19.27 3.64 14.72
CA ARG A 119 18.88 2.47 13.95
C ARG A 119 18.03 1.53 14.78
N GLY A 120 16.92 1.08 14.22
CA GLY A 120 16.09 0.03 14.79
C GLY A 120 16.21 -1.29 14.05
N LYS A 121 15.10 -2.03 14.00
CA LYS A 121 15.04 -3.41 13.50
C LYS A 121 14.10 -3.61 12.30
N TYR A 122 13.52 -2.53 11.79
CA TYR A 122 12.56 -2.60 10.69
C TYR A 122 13.14 -2.11 9.37
N VAL A 123 12.81 -2.82 8.31
CA VAL A 123 13.00 -2.39 6.94
C VAL A 123 11.67 -1.85 6.44
N VAL A 124 11.66 -0.65 5.85
CA VAL A 124 10.45 -0.01 5.35
C VAL A 124 10.59 0.24 3.86
N THR A 125 9.69 -0.36 3.09
CA THR A 125 9.54 -0.14 1.66
C THR A 125 8.33 0.77 1.45
N PHE A 126 8.42 1.84 0.67
CA PHE A 126 7.30 2.76 0.50
C PHE A 126 7.28 3.47 -0.84
N ASP A 127 6.07 3.73 -1.30
CA ASP A 127 5.76 4.71 -2.33
C ASP A 127 5.21 5.94 -1.59
N PRO A 128 5.96 7.05 -1.57
CA PRO A 128 5.54 8.24 -0.83
C PRO A 128 4.31 8.90 -1.45
N LEU A 129 4.06 8.75 -2.75
CA LEU A 129 2.96 9.39 -3.46
C LEU A 129 2.46 8.63 -4.72
N ASP A 130 1.72 7.53 -4.51
CA ASP A 130 1.05 6.75 -5.56
C ASP A 130 0.08 7.63 -6.37
N GLY A 131 0.13 7.47 -7.69
CA GLY A 131 -0.75 8.16 -8.61
C GLY A 131 -0.39 9.62 -8.80
N SER A 132 0.88 10.02 -8.58
CA SER A 132 1.37 11.39 -8.73
C SER A 132 0.96 12.05 -10.06
N SER A 133 0.88 11.27 -11.15
CA SER A 133 0.36 11.72 -12.46
C SER A 133 -1.03 12.38 -12.38
N ASN A 134 -1.86 11.99 -11.42
CA ASN A 134 -3.24 12.46 -11.19
C ASN A 134 -3.35 13.69 -10.27
N ILE A 135 -2.25 14.18 -9.70
CA ILE A 135 -2.27 15.35 -8.80
C ILE A 135 -2.90 16.58 -9.49
N ASP A 136 -2.50 16.85 -10.73
CA ASP A 136 -2.89 18.10 -11.42
C ASP A 136 -4.36 18.12 -11.83
N CYS A 137 -5.00 16.94 -11.97
CA CYS A 137 -6.42 16.81 -12.26
C CYS A 137 -7.30 16.62 -11.02
N GLY A 138 -6.72 16.67 -9.81
CA GLY A 138 -7.45 16.60 -8.55
C GLY A 138 -8.09 15.24 -8.26
N VAL A 139 -7.60 14.18 -8.90
CA VAL A 139 -8.03 12.81 -8.66
C VAL A 139 -7.33 12.26 -7.41
N SER A 140 -7.94 11.27 -6.77
CA SER A 140 -7.40 10.63 -5.57
C SER A 140 -6.05 9.96 -5.83
N ILE A 141 -5.16 10.11 -4.86
CA ILE A 141 -3.77 9.61 -4.83
C ILE A 141 -3.50 9.00 -3.45
N GLY A 142 -2.31 8.47 -3.19
CA GLY A 142 -2.04 7.89 -1.88
C GLY A 142 -0.57 7.73 -1.51
N THR A 143 -0.31 7.08 -0.40
CA THR A 143 1.01 6.60 0.02
C THR A 143 0.88 5.11 0.32
N ILE A 144 1.85 4.30 -0.06
CA ILE A 144 1.86 2.85 0.17
C ILE A 144 3.10 2.49 1.00
N PHE A 145 2.97 1.54 1.93
CA PHE A 145 4.12 1.05 2.68
C PHE A 145 4.04 -0.44 3.04
N GLY A 146 5.20 -1.09 3.04
CA GLY A 146 5.45 -2.42 3.55
C GLY A 146 6.52 -2.39 4.64
N ILE A 147 6.34 -3.19 5.68
CA ILE A 147 7.27 -3.28 6.81
C ILE A 147 7.73 -4.71 6.97
N PHE A 148 9.04 -4.86 7.02
CA PHE A 148 9.80 -6.08 7.15
C PHE A 148 10.62 -6.01 8.44
N LYS A 149 10.91 -7.16 9.07
CA LYS A 149 11.87 -7.22 10.18
C LYS A 149 13.24 -7.68 9.68
N VAL A 150 14.29 -6.94 10.00
CA VAL A 150 15.67 -7.29 9.61
C VAL A 150 16.05 -8.67 10.16
N LYS A 151 16.82 -9.46 9.40
CA LYS A 151 17.27 -10.79 9.86
C LYS A 151 18.47 -10.69 10.81
N ASP A 152 19.35 -9.73 10.57
CA ASP A 152 20.51 -9.42 11.42
C ASP A 152 20.55 -7.92 11.75
N GLU A 153 20.16 -7.56 12.97
CA GLU A 153 20.15 -6.17 13.46
C GLU A 153 21.54 -5.53 13.47
N SER A 154 22.61 -6.33 13.48
CA SER A 154 23.98 -5.82 13.47
C SER A 154 24.43 -5.35 12.09
N ASN A 155 23.93 -5.99 11.02
CA ASN A 155 24.37 -5.80 9.65
C ASN A 155 23.20 -5.76 8.63
N PRO A 156 22.30 -4.75 8.72
CA PRO A 156 21.21 -4.57 7.78
C PRO A 156 21.75 -4.35 6.37
N ASN A 157 21.14 -5.01 5.39
CA ASN A 157 21.52 -4.89 3.99
C ASN A 157 20.33 -5.14 3.06
N ILE A 158 20.53 -4.94 1.75
CA ILE A 158 19.45 -5.03 0.75
C ILE A 158 18.75 -6.40 0.78
N SER A 159 19.44 -7.50 1.12
CA SER A 159 18.80 -8.82 1.19
C SER A 159 17.70 -8.94 2.26
N ASP A 160 17.63 -8.00 3.22
CA ASP A 160 16.55 -7.94 4.21
C ASP A 160 15.19 -7.51 3.61
N CYS A 161 15.18 -7.00 2.37
CA CYS A 161 13.96 -6.74 1.59
C CYS A 161 13.86 -7.56 0.29
N ILE A 162 14.97 -8.13 -0.21
CA ILE A 162 14.95 -9.03 -1.37
C ILE A 162 14.52 -10.44 -0.95
N ARG A 163 13.24 -10.56 -0.62
CA ARG A 163 12.62 -11.79 -0.11
C ARG A 163 11.11 -11.78 -0.37
N SER A 164 10.46 -12.87 0.01
CA SER A 164 9.02 -13.04 -0.19
C SER A 164 8.22 -12.00 0.60
N GLY A 165 7.16 -11.48 -0.02
CA GLY A 165 6.18 -10.59 0.63
C GLY A 165 5.45 -11.26 1.80
N ARG A 166 5.50 -12.59 1.91
CA ARG A 166 5.03 -13.36 3.07
C ARG A 166 5.75 -12.99 4.37
N GLU A 167 6.95 -12.42 4.28
CA GLU A 167 7.75 -11.99 5.43
C GLU A 167 7.41 -10.56 5.92
N LEU A 168 6.42 -9.90 5.33
CA LEU A 168 5.89 -8.62 5.83
C LEU A 168 5.28 -8.82 7.24
N VAL A 169 5.66 -7.94 8.16
CA VAL A 169 5.10 -7.90 9.53
C VAL A 169 3.96 -6.90 9.66
N ALA A 170 3.93 -5.90 8.78
CA ALA A 170 2.84 -4.95 8.67
C ALA A 170 2.85 -4.31 7.28
N SER A 171 1.69 -3.84 6.84
CA SER A 171 1.56 -3.09 5.60
C SER A 171 0.32 -2.21 5.66
N GLY A 172 0.33 -1.13 4.89
CA GLY A 172 -0.81 -0.25 4.75
C GLY A 172 -0.68 0.68 3.57
N TYR A 173 -1.72 1.46 3.39
CA TYR A 173 -1.71 2.63 2.54
C TYR A 173 -2.52 3.76 3.18
N CYS A 174 -2.25 4.98 2.76
CA CYS A 174 -3.08 6.14 3.06
C CYS A 174 -3.64 6.70 1.76
N MET A 175 -4.96 6.76 1.62
CA MET A 175 -5.63 7.36 0.48
C MET A 175 -5.91 8.84 0.78
N TYR A 176 -5.54 9.72 -0.15
CA TYR A 176 -5.81 11.16 -0.13
C TYR A 176 -6.90 11.47 -1.15
N GLY A 177 -8.15 11.16 -0.80
CA GLY A 177 -9.32 11.38 -1.65
C GLY A 177 -10.23 12.50 -1.12
N SER A 178 -11.54 12.31 -1.29
CA SER A 178 -12.56 13.20 -0.70
C SER A 178 -12.44 13.32 0.83
N TYR A 179 -11.95 12.25 1.46
CA TYR A 179 -11.43 12.20 2.82
C TYR A 179 -10.06 11.51 2.80
N CYS A 180 -9.32 11.66 3.90
CA CYS A 180 -8.05 10.99 4.09
C CYS A 180 -8.27 9.76 4.97
N GLU A 181 -7.87 8.59 4.48
CA GLU A 181 -8.07 7.33 5.19
C GLU A 181 -6.83 6.44 5.11
N MET A 182 -6.43 5.91 6.25
CA MET A 182 -5.35 4.94 6.37
C MET A 182 -5.93 3.54 6.54
N ILE A 183 -5.54 2.63 5.67
CA ILE A 183 -5.80 1.19 5.78
C ILE A 183 -4.52 0.50 6.27
N LEU A 184 -4.65 -0.34 7.28
CA LEU A 184 -3.52 -0.96 7.97
C LEU A 184 -3.81 -2.42 8.30
N SER A 185 -2.78 -3.25 8.16
CA SER A 185 -2.70 -4.59 8.75
C SER A 185 -1.36 -4.76 9.45
N VAL A 186 -1.40 -5.39 10.63
CA VAL A 186 -0.21 -5.85 11.38
C VAL A 186 -0.14 -7.39 11.43
N GLY A 187 -0.75 -8.07 10.44
CA GLY A 187 -0.74 -9.53 10.29
C GLY A 187 -1.94 -10.28 10.88
N ASN A 188 -2.93 -9.57 11.41
CA ASN A 188 -4.14 -10.15 12.03
C ASN A 188 -5.44 -9.49 11.54
N GLY A 189 -5.57 -9.34 10.22
CA GLY A 189 -6.70 -8.69 9.57
C GLY A 189 -6.41 -7.23 9.19
N VAL A 190 -7.43 -6.56 8.66
CA VAL A 190 -7.30 -5.23 8.05
C VAL A 190 -8.27 -4.26 8.72
N ASN A 191 -7.82 -3.05 9.01
CA ASN A 191 -8.64 -2.01 9.62
C ASN A 191 -8.44 -0.67 8.90
N GLY A 192 -9.50 0.14 8.83
CA GLY A 192 -9.50 1.46 8.24
C GLY A 192 -9.76 2.57 9.25
N PHE A 193 -8.99 3.65 9.11
CA PHE A 193 -9.01 4.80 10.00
C PHE A 193 -9.10 6.09 9.18
N THR A 194 -10.15 6.87 9.39
CA THR A 194 -10.34 8.15 8.72
C THR A 194 -9.70 9.27 9.53
N LEU A 195 -8.95 10.16 8.87
CA LEU A 195 -8.34 11.32 9.50
C LEU A 195 -9.41 12.38 9.84
N ASP A 196 -9.54 12.70 11.13
CA ASP A 196 -10.22 13.91 11.57
C ASP A 196 -9.23 15.09 11.50
N PRO A 197 -9.40 16.04 10.57
CA PRO A 197 -8.48 17.17 10.42
C PRO A 197 -8.59 18.20 11.55
N SER A 198 -9.68 18.19 12.35
CA SER A 198 -9.88 19.16 13.43
C SER A 198 -9.00 18.89 14.65
N ILE A 199 -8.74 17.60 14.93
CA ILE A 199 -7.87 17.15 16.02
C ILE A 199 -6.56 16.52 15.52
N GLY A 200 -6.46 16.22 14.22
CA GLY A 200 -5.26 15.66 13.61
C GLY A 200 -5.01 14.19 13.96
N GLU A 201 -6.07 13.40 14.17
CA GLU A 201 -6.01 11.99 14.56
C GLU A 201 -6.73 11.10 13.55
N PHE A 202 -6.17 9.91 13.31
CA PHE A 202 -6.83 8.86 12.54
C PHE A 202 -7.77 8.09 13.46
N ILE A 203 -9.07 8.17 13.20
CA ILE A 203 -10.13 7.53 13.99
C ILE A 203 -10.62 6.29 13.25
N MET A 204 -10.76 5.17 13.96
CA MET A 204 -11.27 3.93 13.39
C MET A 204 -12.70 4.14 12.87
N THR A 205 -12.90 3.79 11.60
CA THR A 205 -14.19 3.88 10.90
C THR A 205 -14.58 2.55 10.27
N HIS A 206 -13.60 1.70 9.97
CA HIS A 206 -13.79 0.41 9.31
C HIS A 206 -13.03 -0.70 10.06
N PRO A 207 -13.58 -1.26 11.15
CA PRO A 207 -12.95 -2.38 11.84
C PRO A 207 -13.07 -3.67 11.02
N ASN A 208 -12.05 -4.53 11.09
CA ASN A 208 -12.05 -5.89 10.55
C ASN A 208 -12.61 -5.99 9.12
N ILE A 209 -12.03 -5.21 8.21
CA ILE A 209 -12.39 -5.21 6.80
C ILE A 209 -12.24 -6.63 6.23
N ARG A 210 -13.30 -7.09 5.58
CA ARG A 210 -13.37 -8.37 4.87
C ARG A 210 -13.84 -8.11 3.46
N LEU A 211 -13.04 -8.59 2.51
CA LEU A 211 -13.34 -8.44 1.10
C LEU A 211 -14.46 -9.40 0.73
N PRO A 212 -15.49 -8.97 -0.02
CA PRO A 212 -16.53 -9.88 -0.50
C PRO A 212 -15.92 -11.05 -1.30
N PRO A 213 -16.48 -12.27 -1.22
CA PRO A 213 -15.93 -13.41 -1.96
C PRO A 213 -16.00 -13.24 -3.48
N HIS A 214 -17.00 -12.51 -3.98
CA HIS A 214 -17.23 -12.18 -5.39
C HIS A 214 -17.73 -10.73 -5.54
N GLY A 215 -17.37 -10.07 -6.64
CA GLY A 215 -17.70 -8.68 -6.92
C GLY A 215 -18.61 -8.42 -8.12
N LYS A 216 -18.73 -7.16 -8.52
CA LYS A 216 -19.40 -6.74 -9.77
C LYS A 216 -18.65 -5.63 -10.49
N ILE A 217 -17.39 -5.41 -10.13
CA ILE A 217 -16.55 -4.32 -10.63
C ILE A 217 -15.26 -4.93 -11.15
N TYR A 218 -14.83 -4.53 -12.35
CA TYR A 218 -13.49 -4.82 -12.81
C TYR A 218 -12.75 -3.49 -13.08
N SER A 219 -11.47 -3.47 -12.75
CA SER A 219 -10.63 -2.28 -12.81
C SER A 219 -9.32 -2.57 -13.52
N VAL A 220 -9.27 -2.22 -14.81
CA VAL A 220 -8.12 -2.46 -15.69
C VAL A 220 -8.01 -1.31 -16.70
N ASN A 221 -6.78 -0.91 -17.05
CA ASN A 221 -6.55 0.03 -18.14
C ASN A 221 -6.73 -0.64 -19.51
N GLU A 222 -7.96 -0.63 -20.03
CA GLU A 222 -8.27 -1.21 -21.34
C GLU A 222 -7.63 -0.50 -22.53
N GLY A 223 -7.04 0.69 -22.35
CA GLY A 223 -6.19 1.31 -23.38
C GLY A 223 -5.01 0.44 -23.81
N ASN A 224 -4.60 -0.50 -22.94
CA ASN A 224 -3.54 -1.48 -23.20
C ASN A 224 -4.06 -2.82 -23.75
N HIS A 225 -5.37 -2.97 -24.03
CA HIS A 225 -5.99 -4.25 -24.40
C HIS A 225 -5.27 -4.96 -25.56
N LYS A 226 -4.78 -4.21 -26.56
CA LYS A 226 -4.03 -4.79 -27.69
C LYS A 226 -2.73 -5.49 -27.28
N TYR A 227 -2.12 -5.06 -26.18
CA TYR A 227 -0.84 -5.57 -25.67
C TYR A 227 -0.99 -6.74 -24.70
N PHE A 228 -2.17 -6.90 -24.09
CA PHE A 228 -2.46 -7.98 -23.15
C PHE A 228 -2.20 -9.36 -23.75
N ASP A 229 -1.82 -10.29 -22.88
CA ASP A 229 -1.78 -11.71 -23.23
C ASP A 229 -3.19 -12.26 -23.52
N GLU A 230 -3.24 -13.46 -24.11
CA GLU A 230 -4.50 -14.06 -24.53
C GLU A 230 -5.44 -14.41 -23.36
N PRO A 231 -4.97 -14.96 -22.22
CA PRO A 231 -5.79 -15.16 -21.02
C PRO A 231 -6.44 -13.86 -20.51
N CYS A 232 -5.65 -12.78 -20.38
CA CYS A 232 -6.15 -11.49 -19.92
C CYS A 232 -7.21 -10.93 -20.88
N LYS A 233 -6.99 -10.99 -22.19
CA LYS A 233 -7.99 -10.56 -23.19
C LYS A 233 -9.30 -11.30 -23.01
N LYS A 234 -9.24 -12.63 -22.93
CA LYS A 234 -10.43 -13.47 -22.76
C LYS A 234 -11.17 -13.17 -21.45
N TYR A 235 -10.44 -12.98 -20.35
CA TYR A 235 -11.06 -12.63 -19.07
C TYR A 235 -11.70 -11.25 -19.10
N VAL A 236 -11.03 -10.23 -19.64
CA VAL A 236 -11.58 -8.87 -19.76
C VAL A 236 -12.85 -8.88 -20.62
N GLU A 237 -12.86 -9.60 -21.75
CA GLU A 237 -14.07 -9.77 -22.57
C GLU A 237 -15.18 -10.55 -21.84
N HIS A 238 -14.82 -11.50 -20.98
CA HIS A 238 -15.77 -12.23 -20.14
C HIS A 238 -16.46 -11.31 -19.12
N VAL A 239 -15.69 -10.57 -18.33
CA VAL A 239 -16.24 -9.72 -17.25
C VAL A 239 -16.99 -8.52 -17.78
N LYS A 240 -16.66 -7.99 -18.97
CA LYS A 240 -17.43 -6.92 -19.64
C LYS A 240 -18.91 -7.22 -19.80
N GLN A 241 -19.28 -8.50 -19.95
CA GLN A 241 -20.67 -8.90 -20.13
C GLN A 241 -21.48 -8.86 -18.83
N LYS A 242 -20.82 -8.78 -17.67
CA LYS A 242 -21.45 -8.97 -16.34
C LYS A 242 -21.13 -7.86 -15.34
N TYR A 243 -19.98 -7.21 -15.46
CA TYR A 243 -19.41 -6.32 -14.45
C TYR A 243 -19.40 -4.88 -14.93
N THR A 244 -19.32 -3.96 -13.97
CA THR A 244 -19.16 -2.53 -14.21
C THR A 244 -17.68 -2.17 -14.27
N ALA A 245 -17.26 -1.48 -15.33
CA ALA A 245 -15.90 -0.96 -15.45
C ALA A 245 -15.68 0.25 -14.50
N ARG A 246 -14.60 0.24 -13.74
CA ARG A 246 -14.12 1.39 -12.97
C ARG A 246 -12.60 1.43 -13.03
N TYR A 247 -12.02 2.53 -13.48
CA TYR A 247 -10.56 2.71 -13.47
C TYR A 247 -10.25 4.17 -13.18
N VAL A 248 -9.80 4.44 -11.96
CA VAL A 248 -9.45 5.78 -11.49
C VAL A 248 -8.07 6.16 -12.04
N GLY A 249 -7.16 5.20 -12.11
CA GLY A 249 -5.79 5.42 -12.57
C GLY A 249 -4.80 5.77 -11.45
N SER A 250 -5.20 5.63 -10.19
CA SER A 250 -4.33 5.56 -9.01
C SER A 250 -4.53 4.19 -8.37
N MET A 251 -3.43 3.47 -8.12
CA MET A 251 -3.48 2.11 -7.60
C MET A 251 -4.20 2.08 -6.24
N VAL A 252 -3.85 2.99 -5.34
CA VAL A 252 -4.48 3.12 -4.01
C VAL A 252 -5.98 3.29 -4.13
N SER A 253 -6.45 4.16 -5.03
CA SER A 253 -7.87 4.48 -5.19
C SER A 253 -8.68 3.30 -5.75
N ASP A 254 -8.12 2.61 -6.75
CA ASP A 254 -8.78 1.46 -7.37
C ASP A 254 -8.81 0.24 -6.42
N ILE A 255 -7.73 0.01 -5.67
CA ILE A 255 -7.66 -1.07 -4.68
C ILE A 255 -8.51 -0.77 -3.46
N HIS A 256 -8.56 0.47 -2.99
CA HIS A 256 -9.42 0.85 -1.87
C HIS A 256 -10.90 0.57 -2.16
N ARG A 257 -11.37 0.93 -3.37
CA ARG A 257 -12.70 0.56 -3.84
C ARG A 257 -12.88 -0.96 -3.92
N THR A 258 -11.88 -1.68 -4.43
CA THR A 258 -11.93 -3.15 -4.56
C THR A 258 -12.02 -3.83 -3.18
N LEU A 259 -11.29 -3.30 -2.19
CA LEU A 259 -11.28 -3.79 -0.82
C LEU A 259 -12.65 -3.64 -0.14
N LEU A 260 -13.34 -2.51 -0.36
CA LEU A 260 -14.63 -2.23 0.28
C LEU A 260 -15.84 -2.79 -0.49
N TYR A 261 -15.81 -2.76 -1.82
CA TYR A 261 -16.96 -3.11 -2.66
C TYR A 261 -16.84 -4.48 -3.34
N GLY A 262 -15.69 -5.14 -3.20
CA GLY A 262 -15.37 -6.31 -3.99
C GLY A 262 -15.13 -5.96 -5.46
N GLY A 263 -14.95 -7.00 -6.26
CA GLY A 263 -14.49 -6.92 -7.64
C GLY A 263 -13.05 -7.35 -7.77
N ILE A 264 -12.48 -7.00 -8.91
CA ILE A 264 -11.09 -7.29 -9.27
C ILE A 264 -10.40 -6.03 -9.82
N PHE A 265 -9.16 -5.81 -9.40
CA PHE A 265 -8.23 -4.87 -10.00
C PHE A 265 -7.14 -5.63 -10.75
N GLY A 266 -6.73 -5.12 -11.90
CA GLY A 266 -5.70 -5.70 -12.74
C GLY A 266 -4.78 -4.67 -13.36
N TYR A 267 -3.48 -4.90 -13.16
CA TYR A 267 -2.39 -4.28 -13.90
C TYR A 267 -1.48 -5.41 -14.42
N PRO A 268 -1.92 -6.18 -15.42
CA PRO A 268 -1.19 -7.35 -15.91
C PRO A 268 0.14 -6.95 -16.55
N ALA A 269 1.08 -7.91 -16.59
CA ALA A 269 2.19 -7.82 -17.53
C ALA A 269 1.66 -7.91 -18.96
N ASP A 270 2.32 -7.24 -19.90
CA ASP A 270 1.89 -7.19 -21.28
C ASP A 270 3.09 -7.18 -22.23
N SER A 271 2.83 -7.20 -23.54
CA SER A 271 3.90 -7.20 -24.56
C SER A 271 4.76 -5.93 -24.58
N LYS A 272 4.34 -4.82 -23.96
CA LYS A 272 5.12 -3.58 -23.84
C LYS A 272 5.91 -3.54 -22.53
N SER A 273 5.33 -4.06 -21.45
CA SER A 273 5.90 -4.16 -20.10
C SER A 273 5.86 -5.63 -19.67
N THR A 274 6.86 -6.39 -20.10
CA THR A 274 6.90 -7.85 -19.98
C THR A 274 6.98 -8.36 -18.54
N LYS A 275 7.45 -7.54 -17.61
CA LYS A 275 7.38 -7.78 -16.16
C LYS A 275 6.25 -7.00 -15.48
N GLY A 276 5.36 -6.32 -16.22
CA GLY A 276 4.39 -5.38 -15.66
C GLY A 276 5.01 -4.01 -15.33
N LYS A 277 4.20 -3.10 -14.76
CA LYS A 277 4.62 -1.73 -14.43
C LYS A 277 4.86 -1.52 -12.92
N LEU A 278 4.06 -2.18 -12.08
CA LEU A 278 4.05 -1.93 -10.64
C LEU A 278 5.25 -2.60 -9.96
N ARG A 279 5.80 -1.97 -8.94
CA ARG A 279 7.04 -2.37 -8.27
C ARG A 279 6.74 -3.29 -7.10
N ILE A 280 7.53 -4.34 -7.01
CA ILE A 280 7.24 -5.47 -6.14
C ILE A 280 7.22 -5.04 -4.66
N LEU A 281 8.24 -4.30 -4.22
CA LEU A 281 8.47 -4.02 -2.81
C LEU A 281 7.51 -3.00 -2.18
N TYR A 282 7.05 -2.01 -2.94
CA TYR A 282 6.31 -0.87 -2.41
C TYR A 282 4.94 -0.65 -3.05
N GLU A 283 4.55 -1.43 -4.06
CA GLU A 283 3.19 -1.42 -4.64
C GLU A 283 2.54 -2.81 -4.55
N VAL A 284 3.18 -3.84 -5.10
CA VAL A 284 2.60 -5.20 -5.22
C VAL A 284 2.50 -5.89 -3.86
N PHE A 285 3.61 -6.03 -3.12
CA PHE A 285 3.61 -6.73 -1.84
C PHE A 285 2.69 -6.07 -0.79
N PRO A 286 2.75 -4.73 -0.58
CA PRO A 286 1.86 -4.10 0.39
C PRO A 286 0.38 -4.37 0.12
N MET A 287 -0.03 -4.21 -1.14
CA MET A 287 -1.42 -4.36 -1.54
C MET A 287 -1.87 -5.82 -1.51
N ALA A 288 -1.03 -6.75 -1.97
CA ALA A 288 -1.31 -8.18 -1.89
C ALA A 288 -1.47 -8.65 -0.44
N PHE A 289 -0.61 -8.18 0.47
CA PHE A 289 -0.69 -8.48 1.90
C PHE A 289 -2.03 -8.03 2.50
N LEU A 290 -2.45 -6.81 2.23
CA LEU A 290 -3.74 -6.29 2.69
C LEU A 290 -4.92 -7.09 2.14
N ILE A 291 -4.90 -7.40 0.84
CA ILE A 291 -5.99 -8.14 0.18
C ILE A 291 -6.14 -9.55 0.77
N GLU A 292 -5.04 -10.27 0.98
CA GLU A 292 -5.09 -11.59 1.60
C GLU A 292 -5.52 -11.55 3.07
N GLN A 293 -5.04 -10.56 3.83
CA GLN A 293 -5.47 -10.34 5.23
C GLN A 293 -6.97 -10.01 5.33
N ALA A 294 -7.56 -9.47 4.26
CA ALA A 294 -9.00 -9.24 4.13
C ALA A 294 -9.78 -10.46 3.58
N GLY A 295 -9.11 -11.57 3.25
CA GLY A 295 -9.72 -12.80 2.72
C GLY A 295 -9.84 -12.85 1.18
N GLY A 296 -9.24 -11.90 0.48
CA GLY A 296 -9.13 -11.89 -0.98
C GLY A 296 -7.94 -12.71 -1.50
N LYS A 297 -7.56 -12.45 -2.75
CA LYS A 297 -6.40 -13.08 -3.40
C LYS A 297 -5.64 -12.09 -4.27
N ALA A 298 -4.33 -12.29 -4.42
CA ALA A 298 -3.48 -11.52 -5.34
C ALA A 298 -2.54 -12.45 -6.14
N THR A 299 -2.52 -12.30 -7.47
CA THR A 299 -1.82 -13.21 -8.40
C THR A 299 -1.20 -12.43 -9.56
N THR A 300 -0.12 -12.94 -10.13
CA THR A 300 0.42 -12.48 -11.43
C THR A 300 -0.35 -13.05 -12.62
N GLY A 301 -1.36 -13.89 -12.35
CA GLY A 301 -2.06 -14.76 -13.30
C GLY A 301 -1.55 -16.21 -13.22
N THR A 302 -0.27 -16.40 -12.87
CA THR A 302 0.36 -17.74 -12.80
C THR A 302 1.07 -18.04 -11.47
N LYS A 303 1.36 -17.02 -10.67
CA LYS A 303 1.99 -17.15 -9.35
C LYS A 303 1.31 -16.22 -8.36
N ASP A 304 1.28 -16.65 -7.11
CA ASP A 304 0.87 -15.79 -6.02
C ASP A 304 1.81 -14.58 -5.88
N CYS A 305 1.26 -13.38 -5.70
CA CYS A 305 2.04 -12.15 -5.64
C CYS A 305 2.98 -12.09 -4.43
N LEU A 306 2.62 -12.65 -3.27
CA LEU A 306 3.47 -12.61 -2.08
C LEU A 306 4.60 -13.65 -2.13
N ASP A 307 4.49 -14.66 -2.99
CA ASP A 307 5.51 -15.70 -3.17
C ASP A 307 6.61 -15.30 -4.18
N LEU A 308 6.50 -14.12 -4.79
CA LEU A 308 7.56 -13.58 -5.64
C LEU A 308 8.82 -13.30 -4.81
N ILE A 309 9.99 -13.48 -5.43
CA ILE A 309 11.28 -13.02 -4.90
C ILE A 309 11.81 -11.98 -5.89
N PRO A 310 11.88 -10.69 -5.53
CA PRO A 310 12.36 -9.66 -6.44
C PRO A 310 13.84 -9.86 -6.77
N GLU A 311 14.29 -9.50 -7.95
CA GLU A 311 15.72 -9.58 -8.32
C GLU A 311 16.52 -8.38 -7.78
N HIS A 312 15.85 -7.23 -7.63
CA HIS A 312 16.42 -5.98 -7.12
C HIS A 312 15.30 -5.09 -6.52
N ILE A 313 15.68 -3.99 -5.87
CA ILE A 313 14.75 -3.18 -5.06
C ILE A 313 13.63 -2.50 -5.88
N HIS A 314 13.86 -2.21 -7.17
CA HIS A 314 12.87 -1.63 -8.08
C HIS A 314 12.27 -2.65 -9.07
N ASP A 315 12.32 -3.95 -8.76
CA ASP A 315 11.81 -4.98 -9.67
C ASP A 315 10.29 -4.88 -9.83
N ARG A 316 9.79 -5.26 -11.01
CA ARG A 316 8.40 -5.04 -11.41
C ARG A 316 7.64 -6.36 -11.52
N SER A 317 6.34 -6.30 -11.26
CA SER A 317 5.42 -7.41 -11.50
C SER A 317 4.12 -6.93 -12.13
N GLY A 318 3.49 -7.82 -12.89
CA GLY A 318 2.05 -7.73 -13.12
C GLY A 318 1.30 -8.14 -11.86
N ILE A 319 0.07 -7.64 -11.71
CA ILE A 319 -0.79 -8.01 -10.58
C ILE A 319 -2.26 -8.04 -10.99
N TRP A 320 -2.97 -9.00 -10.41
CA TRP A 320 -4.41 -9.06 -10.30
C TRP A 320 -4.75 -9.30 -8.84
N LEU A 321 -5.71 -8.56 -8.30
CA LEU A 321 -6.12 -8.73 -6.91
C LEU A 321 -7.57 -8.36 -6.68
N GLY A 322 -8.16 -8.90 -5.62
CA GLY A 322 -9.50 -8.55 -5.19
C GLY A 322 -10.23 -9.74 -4.59
N SER A 323 -11.50 -9.86 -4.96
CA SER A 323 -12.40 -10.92 -4.49
C SER A 323 -11.86 -12.27 -4.89
N LYS A 324 -11.84 -13.20 -3.93
CA LYS A 324 -11.18 -14.49 -4.11
C LYS A 324 -11.74 -15.25 -5.32
N GLU A 325 -13.06 -15.30 -5.47
CA GLU A 325 -13.72 -16.01 -6.57
C GLU A 325 -13.47 -15.32 -7.91
N ASP A 326 -13.47 -13.98 -7.97
CA ASP A 326 -13.18 -13.22 -9.20
C ASP A 326 -11.74 -13.48 -9.69
N VAL A 327 -10.77 -13.55 -8.77
CA VAL A 327 -9.36 -13.83 -9.06
C VAL A 327 -9.16 -15.31 -9.45
N GLU A 328 -9.85 -16.25 -8.79
CA GLU A 328 -9.81 -17.67 -9.18
C GLU A 328 -10.44 -17.92 -10.55
N GLU A 329 -11.50 -17.18 -10.90
CA GLU A 329 -12.07 -17.21 -12.26
C GLU A 329 -11.04 -16.73 -13.27
N LEU A 330 -10.34 -15.61 -13.02
CA LEU A 330 -9.24 -15.14 -13.89
C LEU A 330 -8.16 -16.22 -14.06
N GLU A 331 -7.68 -16.82 -12.97
CA GLU A 331 -6.63 -17.85 -13.03
C GLU A 331 -7.05 -19.07 -13.86
N SER A 332 -8.36 -19.34 -13.99
CA SER A 332 -8.85 -20.41 -14.86
C SER A 332 -8.58 -20.17 -16.35
N PHE A 333 -8.40 -18.91 -16.78
CA PHE A 333 -8.02 -18.57 -18.16
C PHE A 333 -6.53 -18.77 -18.43
N TYR A 334 -5.71 -18.89 -17.37
CA TYR A 334 -4.27 -19.14 -17.44
C TYR A 334 -3.91 -20.64 -17.39
N LYS A 335 -4.91 -21.52 -17.24
CA LYS A 335 -4.78 -22.98 -17.22
C LYS A 335 -5.19 -23.58 -18.57
#